data_AF-A0A150Q9F9-F1
#
_entry.id   AF-A0A150Q9F9-F1
#
_cell.length_a   1.000
_cell.length_b   1.000
_cell.length_c   1.000
_cell.angle_alpha   90.00
_cell.angle_beta   90.00
_cell.angle_gamma   90.00
#
_symmetry.space_group_name_H-M   'P 1'
#
loop_
_entity.id
_entity.type
_entity.pdbx_description
1 polymer ?
#
loop_
_entity_poly.entity_id
_entity_poly.type
_entity_poly.pdbx_seq_one_letter_code
_entity_poly.pdbx_strand_id
1 'polypeptide(L)'
;MSRALLNELKARQIAFLEARLVSEAAARDFRERLPAGFAALLATPLGALADAAAIARALDALAAEESLRRAVRPAAAAALAALIEAARAERRRAKELMPEGARATIDRILEQPKLVPERLVREVLESAALDAVMRDVLYDALKEFSEKVNPFFAEWGLPALLKRVSPFGLGGVGKTMGTMRGEFERRLEPEIRRFLQGFSRTAMRQVQDIVVAKGDTPEFVGLRKHVATWVLEQQVSELIGQLDAKSSALAEELGADVAAQVLRDRPVRQRLHEATAVFVAAHANEPLGEVLGRFGIKPALDFDALAAALWPVVRSLCATAPVRAWIASMVEEFFDGLPDGISPPA
;
A
#
# COMPACT_ATOMS: atom_id res chain seq x y z
N MET A 1 -53.18 6.60 38.23
CA MET A 1 -52.19 5.52 38.43
C MET A 1 -51.29 5.88 39.61
N SER A 2 -50.90 4.96 40.51
CA SER A 2 -50.07 5.34 41.69
C SER A 2 -48.61 5.58 41.29
N ARG A 3 -47.92 6.53 41.95
CA ARG A 3 -46.49 6.81 41.72
C ARG A 3 -45.61 5.57 41.92
N ALA A 4 -45.98 4.69 42.85
CA ALA A 4 -45.30 3.42 43.09
C ALA A 4 -45.40 2.48 41.87
N LEU A 5 -46.57 2.39 41.22
CA LEU A 5 -46.77 1.57 40.03
C LEU A 5 -46.02 2.13 38.80
N LEU A 6 -45.96 3.45 38.66
CA LEU A 6 -45.16 4.10 37.60
C LEU A 6 -43.66 3.80 37.76
N ASN A 7 -43.13 3.93 38.97
CA ASN A 7 -41.74 3.59 39.27
C ASN A 7 -41.44 2.10 39.03
N GLU A 8 -42.39 1.22 39.35
CA GLU A 8 -42.26 -0.21 39.08
C GLU A 8 -42.24 -0.51 37.57
N LEU A 9 -43.14 0.08 36.78
CA LEU A 9 -43.15 -0.08 35.32
C LEU A 9 -41.88 0.47 34.68
N LYS A 10 -41.42 1.64 35.13
CA LYS A 10 -40.14 2.24 34.70
C LYS A 10 -38.97 1.29 34.93
N ALA A 11 -38.83 0.74 36.14
CA ALA A 11 -37.79 -0.23 36.46
C ALA A 11 -37.89 -1.51 35.61
N ARG A 12 -39.11 -2.03 35.39
CA ARG A 12 -39.33 -3.19 34.53
C ARG A 12 -38.96 -2.93 33.07
N GLN A 13 -39.25 -1.73 32.55
CA GLN A 13 -38.93 -1.35 31.18
C GLN A 13 -37.42 -1.17 30.96
N ILE A 14 -36.71 -0.57 31.91
CA ILE A 14 -35.24 -0.48 31.88
C ILE A 14 -34.63 -1.89 31.87
N ALA A 15 -35.04 -2.74 32.82
CA ALA A 15 -34.54 -4.12 32.90
C ALA A 15 -34.84 -4.93 31.61
N PHE A 16 -36.01 -4.74 31.01
CA PHE A 16 -36.36 -5.34 29.73
C PHE A 16 -35.44 -4.86 28.61
N LEU A 17 -35.21 -3.56 28.47
CA LEU A 17 -34.35 -3.01 27.40
C LEU A 17 -32.90 -3.45 27.55
N GLU A 18 -32.37 -3.43 28.78
CA GLU A 18 -31.01 -3.92 29.06
C GLU A 18 -30.86 -5.40 28.67
N ALA A 19 -31.83 -6.25 29.03
CA ALA A 19 -31.81 -7.67 28.66
C ALA A 19 -32.01 -7.87 27.16
N ARG A 20 -32.90 -7.10 26.53
CA ARG A 20 -33.24 -7.21 25.12
C ARG A 20 -32.05 -6.83 24.23
N LEU A 21 -31.33 -5.76 24.55
CA LEU A 21 -30.23 -5.24 23.73
C LEU A 21 -29.01 -6.17 23.66
N VAL A 22 -28.85 -7.09 24.61
CA VAL A 22 -27.75 -8.07 24.62
C VAL A 22 -28.21 -9.50 24.32
N SER A 23 -29.48 -9.68 23.95
CA SER A 23 -30.08 -11.00 23.71
C SER A 23 -29.73 -11.59 22.35
N GLU A 24 -29.87 -12.91 22.21
CA GLU A 24 -29.78 -13.62 20.92
C GLU A 24 -30.83 -13.12 19.90
N ALA A 25 -31.99 -12.64 20.38
CA ALA A 25 -32.97 -11.99 19.51
C ALA A 25 -32.43 -10.66 18.94
N ALA A 26 -31.69 -9.87 19.73
CA ALA A 26 -31.06 -8.66 19.21
C ALA A 26 -29.91 -8.96 18.25
N ALA A 27 -29.18 -10.06 18.49
CA ALA A 27 -28.15 -10.53 17.58
C ALA A 27 -28.72 -10.86 16.19
N ARG A 28 -29.85 -11.59 16.17
CA ARG A 28 -30.57 -11.93 14.93
C ARG A 28 -31.12 -10.69 14.26
N ASP A 29 -31.81 -9.81 14.99
CA ASP A 29 -32.35 -8.58 14.42
C ASP A 29 -31.25 -7.66 13.86
N PHE A 30 -30.11 -7.57 14.54
CA PHE A 30 -28.96 -6.80 14.08
C PHE A 30 -28.46 -7.35 12.75
N ARG A 31 -28.27 -8.67 12.64
CA ARG A 31 -27.87 -9.34 11.40
C ARG A 31 -28.89 -9.15 10.28
N GLU A 32 -30.19 -9.35 10.57
CA GLU A 32 -31.26 -9.25 9.57
C GLU A 32 -31.45 -7.81 9.07
N ARG A 33 -31.24 -6.81 9.92
CA ARG A 33 -31.43 -5.39 9.57
C ARG A 33 -30.18 -4.73 9.01
N LEU A 34 -29.00 -5.32 9.18
CA LEU A 34 -27.73 -4.77 8.69
C LEU A 34 -27.75 -4.45 7.19
N PRO A 35 -28.25 -5.34 6.30
CA PRO A 35 -28.31 -5.05 4.87
C PRO A 35 -29.23 -3.87 4.54
N ALA A 36 -30.40 -3.80 5.20
CA ALA A 36 -31.36 -2.72 4.99
C ALA A 36 -30.80 -1.38 5.51
N GLY A 37 -30.14 -1.38 6.67
CA GLY A 37 -29.45 -0.20 7.20
C GLY A 37 -28.32 0.27 6.29
N PHE A 38 -27.55 -0.66 5.73
CA PHE A 38 -26.49 -0.34 4.77
C PHE A 38 -27.04 0.22 3.45
N ALA A 39 -28.13 -0.35 2.93
CA ALA A 39 -28.80 0.18 1.75
C ALA A 39 -29.36 1.60 2.00
N ALA A 40 -29.95 1.84 3.17
CA ALA A 40 -30.41 3.17 3.56
C ALA A 40 -29.24 4.17 3.69
N LEU A 41 -28.10 3.74 4.23
CA LEU A 41 -26.87 4.55 4.30
C LEU A 41 -26.39 4.94 2.90
N LEU A 42 -26.35 3.99 1.95
CA LEU A 42 -25.95 4.26 0.56
C LEU A 42 -26.93 5.18 -0.17
N ALA A 43 -28.22 5.13 0.18
CA ALA A 43 -29.24 6.01 -0.38
C ALA A 43 -29.23 7.42 0.23
N THR A 44 -28.53 7.62 1.35
CA THR A 44 -28.50 8.91 2.04
C THR A 44 -27.56 9.87 1.30
N PRO A 45 -27.96 11.13 1.08
CA PRO A 45 -27.10 12.14 0.47
C PRO A 45 -25.80 12.34 1.25
N LEU A 46 -24.66 12.47 0.57
CA LEU A 46 -23.35 12.60 1.21
C LEU A 46 -23.31 13.79 2.20
N GLY A 47 -23.94 14.91 1.86
CA GLY A 47 -23.97 16.11 2.71
C GLY A 47 -24.74 15.92 4.03
N ALA A 48 -25.59 14.90 4.14
CA ALA A 48 -26.26 14.53 5.38
C ALA A 48 -25.43 13.57 6.25
N LEU A 49 -24.44 12.88 5.65
CA LEU A 49 -23.55 11.93 6.33
C LEU A 49 -22.20 12.54 6.71
N ALA A 50 -21.73 13.52 5.95
CA ALA A 50 -20.39 14.08 6.03
C ALA A 50 -20.45 15.60 6.13
N ASP A 51 -20.05 16.13 7.28
CA ASP A 51 -19.69 17.55 7.42
C ASP A 51 -18.18 17.68 7.20
N ALA A 52 -17.80 18.37 6.12
CA ALA A 52 -16.39 18.61 5.79
C ALA A 52 -15.63 19.30 6.93
N ALA A 53 -16.28 20.20 7.67
CA ALA A 53 -15.67 20.86 8.83
C ALA A 53 -15.49 19.89 10.00
N ALA A 54 -16.45 19.00 10.25
CA ALA A 54 -16.32 17.94 11.25
C ALA A 54 -15.23 16.93 10.88
N ILE A 55 -15.12 16.53 9.61
CA ILE A 55 -14.07 15.64 9.11
C ILE A 55 -12.70 16.30 9.28
N ALA A 56 -12.56 17.57 8.89
CA ALA A 56 -11.32 18.33 9.09
C ALA A 56 -10.94 18.40 10.57
N ARG A 57 -11.89 18.69 11.47
CA ARG A 57 -11.65 18.69 12.93
C ARG A 57 -11.28 17.30 13.47
N ALA A 58 -11.90 16.23 12.96
CA ALA A 58 -11.57 14.87 13.36
C ALA A 58 -10.15 14.49 12.91
N LEU A 59 -9.77 14.85 11.68
CA LEU A 59 -8.41 14.68 11.16
C LEU A 59 -7.39 15.51 11.96
N ASP A 60 -7.74 16.74 12.33
CA ASP A 60 -6.93 17.59 13.22
C ASP A 60 -6.76 16.97 14.61
N ALA A 61 -7.82 16.39 15.18
CA ALA A 61 -7.77 15.73 16.49
C ALA A 61 -6.91 14.45 16.43
N LEU A 62 -7.09 13.62 15.39
CA LEU A 62 -6.25 12.45 15.10
C LEU A 62 -4.77 12.86 14.91
N ALA A 63 -4.52 14.02 14.29
CA ALA A 63 -3.19 14.57 14.08
C ALA A 63 -2.58 15.13 15.38
N ALA A 64 -3.39 15.71 16.26
CA ALA A 64 -2.94 16.39 17.48
C ALA A 64 -2.74 15.44 18.67
N GLU A 65 -3.52 14.36 18.78
CA GLU A 65 -3.48 13.48 19.95
C GLU A 65 -2.46 12.32 19.82
N GLU A 66 -1.33 12.52 20.48
CA GLU A 66 -0.32 11.49 20.75
C GLU A 66 -0.91 10.28 21.53
N SER A 67 -1.95 10.51 22.33
CA SER A 67 -2.66 9.50 23.14
C SER A 67 -3.41 8.47 22.30
N LEU A 68 -4.16 8.91 21.29
CA LEU A 68 -4.90 8.03 20.39
C LEU A 68 -3.94 7.20 19.52
N ARG A 69 -2.82 7.80 19.09
CA ARG A 69 -1.75 7.05 18.41
C ARG A 69 -1.13 5.98 19.31
N ARG A 70 -0.86 6.26 20.59
CA ARG A 70 -0.36 5.24 21.53
C ARG A 70 -1.37 4.12 21.81
N ALA A 71 -2.67 4.42 21.78
CA ALA A 71 -3.71 3.42 22.01
C ALA A 71 -3.96 2.54 20.77
N VAL A 72 -3.92 3.12 19.57
CA VAL A 72 -4.24 2.41 18.31
C VAL A 72 -3.00 1.73 17.71
N ARG A 73 -1.79 2.29 17.88
CA ARG A 73 -0.55 1.75 17.29
C ARG A 73 -0.30 0.29 17.66
N PRO A 74 -0.41 -0.17 18.93
CA PRO A 74 -0.19 -1.58 19.26
C PRO A 74 -1.22 -2.52 18.62
N ALA A 75 -2.47 -2.07 18.48
CA ALA A 75 -3.53 -2.86 17.85
C ALA A 75 -3.35 -2.93 16.32
N ALA A 76 -3.02 -1.80 15.69
CA ALA A 76 -2.71 -1.73 14.27
C ALA A 76 -1.44 -2.54 13.93
N ALA A 77 -0.42 -2.48 14.79
CA ALA A 77 0.80 -3.28 14.71
C ALA A 77 0.49 -4.77 14.71
N ALA A 78 -0.27 -5.22 15.72
CA ALA A 78 -0.66 -6.61 15.85
C ALA A 78 -1.51 -7.09 14.67
N ALA A 79 -2.43 -6.24 14.19
CA ALA A 79 -3.24 -6.55 13.01
C ALA A 79 -2.39 -6.64 11.73
N LEU A 80 -1.47 -5.70 11.51
CA LEU A 80 -0.58 -5.71 10.35
C LEU A 80 0.39 -6.89 10.39
N ALA A 81 0.97 -7.19 11.55
CA ALA A 81 1.82 -8.37 11.73
C ALA A 81 1.04 -9.66 11.42
N ALA A 82 -0.19 -9.80 11.90
CA ALA A 82 -1.05 -10.94 11.58
C ALA A 82 -1.39 -11.02 10.08
N LEU A 83 -1.63 -9.88 9.42
CA LEU A 83 -1.85 -9.82 7.97
C LEU A 83 -0.59 -10.19 7.18
N ILE A 84 0.60 -9.75 7.61
CA ILE A 84 1.88 -10.10 6.98
C ILE A 84 2.15 -11.61 7.15
N GLU A 85 1.93 -12.17 8.33
CA GLU A 85 2.07 -13.62 8.54
C GLU A 85 1.07 -14.42 7.71
N ALA A 86 -0.19 -13.98 7.63
CA ALA A 86 -1.19 -14.59 6.76
C ALA A 86 -0.78 -14.51 5.28
N ALA A 87 -0.21 -13.38 4.85
CA ALA A 87 0.25 -13.18 3.48
C ALA A 87 1.55 -13.95 3.18
N ARG A 88 2.42 -14.21 4.17
CA ARG A 88 3.55 -15.14 4.04
C ARG A 88 3.11 -16.59 3.90
N ALA A 89 1.97 -16.95 4.48
CA ALA A 89 1.38 -18.27 4.32
C ALA A 89 0.62 -18.42 2.98
N GLU A 90 0.34 -17.31 2.27
CA GLU A 90 -0.41 -17.29 1.02
C GLU A 90 0.45 -17.73 -0.17
N ARG A 91 0.13 -18.92 -0.70
CA ARG A 91 0.85 -19.54 -1.84
C ARG A 91 0.22 -19.25 -3.19
N ARG A 92 -1.00 -18.69 -3.22
CA ARG A 92 -1.62 -18.28 -4.48
C ARG A 92 -0.80 -17.18 -5.14
N ARG A 93 -0.87 -17.14 -6.46
CA ARG A 93 -0.23 -16.07 -7.23
C ARG A 93 -0.99 -14.78 -7.03
N ALA A 94 -0.31 -13.63 -7.03
CA ALA A 94 -0.98 -12.34 -6.84
C ALA A 94 -2.12 -12.11 -7.84
N LYS A 95 -2.00 -12.60 -9.09
CA LYS A 95 -3.08 -12.55 -10.10
C LYS A 95 -4.36 -13.29 -9.72
N GLU A 96 -4.28 -14.31 -8.88
CA GLU A 96 -5.43 -15.13 -8.45
C GLU A 96 -6.24 -14.45 -7.35
N LEU A 97 -5.68 -13.44 -6.70
CA LEU A 97 -6.34 -12.63 -5.67
C LEU A 97 -6.97 -11.36 -6.25
N MET A 98 -6.75 -11.09 -7.53
CA MET A 98 -7.27 -9.89 -8.18
C MET A 98 -8.75 -10.02 -8.51
N PRO A 99 -9.54 -8.94 -8.33
CA PRO A 99 -10.90 -8.89 -8.84
C PRO A 99 -10.97 -9.10 -10.35
N GLU A 100 -12.08 -9.65 -10.83
CA GLU A 100 -12.33 -9.79 -12.28
C GLU A 100 -12.22 -8.42 -12.97
N GLY A 101 -11.44 -8.36 -14.06
CA GLY A 101 -11.19 -7.13 -14.82
C GLY A 101 -10.06 -6.24 -14.29
N ALA A 102 -9.50 -6.50 -13.10
CA ALA A 102 -8.43 -5.67 -12.56
C ALA A 102 -7.15 -5.68 -13.42
N ARG A 103 -6.87 -6.79 -14.12
CA ARG A 103 -5.75 -6.86 -15.07
C ARG A 103 -5.87 -5.87 -16.23
N ALA A 104 -7.06 -5.72 -16.80
CA ALA A 104 -7.32 -4.76 -17.87
C ALA A 104 -7.14 -3.31 -17.37
N THR A 105 -7.53 -3.04 -16.12
CA THR A 105 -7.28 -1.75 -15.48
C THR A 105 -5.79 -1.49 -15.28
N ILE A 106 -5.02 -2.48 -14.81
CA ILE A 106 -3.56 -2.37 -14.69
C ILE A 106 -2.94 -2.09 -16.06
N ASP A 107 -3.33 -2.81 -17.11
CA ASP A 107 -2.79 -2.59 -18.45
C ASP A 107 -3.06 -1.16 -18.93
N ARG A 108 -4.27 -0.62 -18.71
CA ARG A 108 -4.61 0.77 -19.06
C ARG A 108 -3.82 1.80 -18.26
N ILE A 109 -3.49 1.51 -17.00
CA ILE A 109 -2.61 2.34 -16.18
C ILE A 109 -1.20 2.32 -16.75
N LEU A 110 -0.65 1.15 -17.05
CA LEU A 110 0.71 0.99 -17.56
C LEU A 110 0.91 1.57 -18.97
N GLU A 111 -0.16 1.71 -19.74
CA GLU A 111 -0.19 2.41 -21.02
C GLU A 111 -0.22 3.94 -20.89
N GLN A 112 -0.48 4.49 -19.69
CA GLN A 112 -0.53 5.95 -19.54
C GLN A 112 0.84 6.57 -19.82
N PRO A 113 0.86 7.70 -20.55
CA PRO A 113 2.10 8.43 -20.80
C PRO A 113 2.64 9.03 -19.50
N LYS A 114 3.96 9.20 -19.40
CA LYS A 114 4.64 9.86 -18.27
C LYS A 114 4.37 9.24 -16.90
N LEU A 115 4.13 7.93 -16.85
CA LEU A 115 3.86 7.21 -15.59
C LEU A 115 5.05 7.24 -14.62
N VAL A 116 6.28 7.26 -15.16
CA VAL A 116 7.51 7.41 -14.37
C VAL A 116 7.96 8.88 -14.44
N PRO A 117 8.00 9.62 -13.33
CA PRO A 117 8.44 11.01 -13.33
C PRO A 117 9.90 11.12 -13.79
N GLU A 118 10.16 11.96 -14.80
CA GLU A 118 11.52 12.21 -15.32
C GLU A 118 12.51 12.56 -14.22
N ARG A 119 12.08 13.39 -13.25
CA ARG A 119 12.90 13.80 -12.12
C ARG A 119 13.34 12.61 -11.26
N LEU A 120 12.44 11.66 -11.01
CA LEU A 120 12.76 10.44 -10.25
C LEU A 120 13.80 9.61 -10.99
N VAL A 121 13.63 9.42 -12.31
CA VAL A 121 14.59 8.70 -13.15
C VAL A 121 15.96 9.36 -13.07
N ARG A 122 16.02 10.69 -13.19
CA ARG A 122 17.28 11.45 -13.10
C ARG A 122 17.95 11.29 -11.73
N GLU A 123 17.22 11.51 -10.65
CA GLU A 123 17.79 11.42 -9.29
C GLU A 123 18.29 9.99 -8.95
N VAL A 124 17.60 8.95 -9.42
CA VAL A 124 18.05 7.56 -9.24
C VAL A 124 19.27 7.24 -10.12
N LEU A 125 19.24 7.63 -11.40
CA LEU A 125 20.31 7.35 -12.36
C LEU A 125 21.59 8.14 -12.10
N GLU A 126 21.49 9.32 -11.50
CA GLU A 126 22.63 10.15 -11.08
C GLU A 126 23.15 9.79 -9.68
N SER A 127 22.55 8.81 -8.99
CA SER A 127 22.99 8.42 -7.65
C SER A 127 24.41 7.84 -7.67
N ALA A 128 25.23 8.24 -6.69
CA ALA A 128 26.60 7.74 -6.55
C ALA A 128 26.66 6.21 -6.36
N ALA A 129 25.61 5.63 -5.75
CA ALA A 129 25.49 4.19 -5.59
C ALA A 129 25.35 3.47 -6.94
N LEU A 130 24.50 3.99 -7.85
CA LEU A 130 24.31 3.39 -9.15
C LEU A 130 25.50 3.64 -10.09
N ASP A 131 26.17 4.80 -9.97
CA ASP A 131 27.45 5.07 -10.66
C ASP A 131 28.52 4.03 -10.27
N ALA A 132 28.62 3.67 -8.99
CA ALA A 132 29.55 2.64 -8.55
C ALA A 132 29.23 1.26 -9.16
N VAL A 133 27.97 0.81 -9.08
CA VAL A 133 27.54 -0.47 -9.67
C VAL A 133 27.79 -0.50 -11.19
N MET A 134 27.47 0.58 -11.89
CA MET A 134 27.68 0.64 -13.33
C MET A 134 29.15 0.66 -13.74
N ARG A 135 30.02 1.23 -12.91
CA ARG A 135 31.47 1.15 -13.14
C ARG A 135 31.96 -0.29 -13.04
N ASP A 136 31.44 -1.06 -12.09
CA ASP A 136 31.80 -2.47 -11.93
C ASP A 136 31.27 -3.32 -13.10
N VAL A 137 29.99 -3.13 -13.48
CA VAL A 137 29.40 -3.84 -14.63
C VAL A 137 30.14 -3.52 -15.94
N LEU A 138 30.43 -2.24 -16.21
CA LEU A 138 31.16 -1.85 -17.41
C LEU A 138 32.61 -2.33 -17.38
N TYR A 139 33.22 -2.43 -16.19
CA TYR A 139 34.54 -3.00 -16.02
C TYR A 139 34.57 -4.47 -16.38
N ASP A 140 33.64 -5.25 -15.85
CA ASP A 140 33.54 -6.68 -16.15
C ASP A 140 33.22 -6.90 -17.63
N ALA A 141 32.31 -6.12 -18.21
CA ALA A 141 31.98 -6.22 -19.63
C ALA A 141 33.16 -5.84 -20.55
N LEU A 142 33.92 -4.79 -20.22
CA LEU A 142 35.12 -4.41 -20.99
C LEU A 142 36.25 -5.43 -20.83
N LYS A 143 36.41 -6.00 -19.63
CA LYS A 143 37.36 -7.07 -19.38
C LYS A 143 37.00 -8.31 -20.19
N GLU A 144 35.74 -8.75 -20.15
CA GLU A 144 35.23 -9.89 -20.90
C GLU A 144 35.35 -9.66 -22.43
N PHE A 145 35.01 -8.46 -22.90
CA PHE A 145 35.20 -8.08 -24.30
C PHE A 145 36.69 -8.10 -24.69
N SER A 146 37.57 -7.53 -23.86
CA SER A 146 39.02 -7.56 -24.08
C SER A 146 39.52 -9.00 -24.16
N GLU A 147 39.13 -9.87 -23.23
CA GLU A 147 39.51 -11.29 -23.24
C GLU A 147 39.00 -12.03 -24.49
N LYS A 148 37.80 -11.70 -24.98
CA LYS A 148 37.17 -12.36 -26.13
C LYS A 148 37.56 -11.81 -27.50
N VAL A 149 37.96 -10.54 -27.59
CA VAL A 149 38.21 -9.83 -28.86
C VAL A 149 39.67 -9.47 -29.06
N ASN A 150 40.48 -9.44 -27.99
CA ASN A 150 41.90 -9.17 -28.12
C ASN A 150 42.59 -10.29 -28.92
N PRO A 151 43.28 -9.98 -30.04
CA PRO A 151 43.92 -10.98 -30.89
C PRO A 151 45.00 -11.81 -30.16
N PHE A 152 45.49 -11.38 -28.99
CA PHE A 152 46.42 -12.14 -28.17
C PHE A 152 45.75 -13.19 -27.26
N PHE A 153 44.42 -13.13 -27.08
CA PHE A 153 43.64 -13.91 -26.12
C PHE A 153 42.50 -14.72 -26.75
N ALA A 154 41.90 -14.20 -27.81
CA ALA A 154 40.76 -14.82 -28.47
C ALA A 154 41.11 -16.18 -29.12
N GLU A 155 40.18 -17.13 -29.07
CA GLU A 155 40.35 -18.47 -29.67
C GLU A 155 40.60 -18.44 -31.19
N TRP A 156 40.20 -17.36 -31.86
CA TRP A 156 40.43 -17.10 -33.29
C TRP A 156 41.69 -16.27 -33.59
N GLY A 157 42.43 -15.82 -32.57
CA GLY A 157 43.55 -14.88 -32.66
C GLY A 157 44.94 -15.51 -32.89
N LEU A 158 45.99 -14.78 -32.52
CA LEU A 158 47.41 -15.15 -32.62
C LEU A 158 47.74 -16.55 -32.09
N PRO A 159 47.12 -17.08 -31.02
CA PRO A 159 47.33 -18.47 -30.60
C PRO A 159 46.90 -19.51 -31.66
N ALA A 160 45.82 -19.23 -32.40
CA ALA A 160 45.35 -20.09 -33.49
C ALA A 160 46.24 -19.96 -34.74
N LEU A 161 46.76 -18.76 -35.03
CA LEU A 161 47.75 -18.55 -36.08
C LEU A 161 49.10 -19.22 -35.75
N LEU A 162 49.57 -19.15 -34.49
CA LEU A 162 50.78 -19.82 -34.02
C LEU A 162 50.67 -21.35 -34.09
N LYS A 163 49.50 -21.91 -33.73
CA LYS A 163 49.21 -23.35 -33.92
C LYS A 163 49.19 -23.77 -35.38
N ARG A 164 48.83 -22.86 -36.30
CA ARG A 164 48.74 -23.15 -37.74
C ARG A 164 50.05 -22.96 -38.50
N VAL A 165 51.01 -22.20 -37.95
CA VAL A 165 52.24 -21.80 -38.64
C VAL A 165 53.50 -22.54 -38.15
N SER A 166 53.44 -23.42 -37.14
CA SER A 166 54.68 -24.12 -36.68
C SER A 166 54.48 -25.58 -36.25
N PRO A 167 55.00 -26.54 -37.06
CA PRO A 167 55.48 -27.84 -36.59
C PRO A 167 56.98 -27.84 -36.25
N PHE A 168 57.70 -26.71 -36.38
CA PHE A 168 59.16 -26.64 -36.16
C PHE A 168 59.54 -25.50 -35.20
N GLY A 169 60.20 -25.88 -34.11
CA GLY A 169 60.32 -25.14 -32.86
C GLY A 169 60.86 -23.70 -32.94
N LEU A 170 60.22 -22.82 -32.17
CA LEU A 170 60.75 -21.52 -31.74
C LEU A 170 60.34 -21.26 -30.27
N GLY A 171 61.05 -21.88 -29.33
CA GLY A 171 60.86 -21.69 -27.88
C GLY A 171 61.19 -20.27 -27.36
N GLY A 172 61.72 -19.38 -28.20
CA GLY A 172 62.08 -18.00 -27.83
C GLY A 172 60.97 -16.96 -28.07
N VAL A 173 60.11 -17.16 -29.07
CA VAL A 173 59.07 -16.17 -29.45
C VAL A 173 57.86 -16.23 -28.50
N GLY A 174 57.55 -17.41 -27.95
CA GLY A 174 56.47 -17.56 -26.96
C GLY A 174 56.74 -16.83 -25.63
N LYS A 175 58.02 -16.76 -25.19
CA LYS A 175 58.38 -16.06 -23.95
C LYS A 175 58.33 -14.54 -24.11
N THR A 176 58.85 -13.99 -25.21
CA THR A 176 58.81 -12.53 -25.45
C THR A 176 57.39 -12.01 -25.66
N MET A 177 56.51 -12.78 -26.33
CA MET A 177 55.08 -12.48 -26.40
C MET A 177 54.39 -12.58 -25.03
N GLY A 178 54.74 -13.55 -24.19
CA GLY A 178 54.21 -13.68 -22.83
C GLY A 178 54.54 -12.48 -21.94
N THR A 179 55.75 -11.94 -22.05
CA THR A 179 56.17 -10.74 -21.30
C THR A 179 55.49 -9.48 -21.83
N MET A 180 55.38 -9.31 -23.15
CA MET A 180 54.64 -8.19 -23.75
C MET A 180 53.14 -8.25 -23.41
N ARG A 181 52.56 -9.45 -23.32
CA ARG A 181 51.18 -9.69 -22.89
C ARG A 181 50.96 -9.25 -21.44
N GLY A 182 51.84 -9.66 -20.53
CA GLY A 182 51.76 -9.26 -19.12
C GLY A 182 51.98 -7.76 -18.90
N GLU A 183 52.89 -7.13 -19.64
CA GLU A 183 53.08 -5.67 -19.57
C GLU A 183 51.92 -4.89 -20.15
N PHE A 184 51.29 -5.40 -21.22
CA PHE A 184 50.11 -4.80 -21.81
C PHE A 184 48.91 -4.84 -20.85
N GLU A 185 48.61 -6.00 -20.24
CA GLU A 185 47.56 -6.11 -19.21
C GLU A 185 47.79 -5.14 -18.05
N ARG A 186 49.02 -5.09 -17.54
CA ARG A 186 49.39 -4.26 -16.39
C ARG A 186 49.25 -2.77 -16.66
N ARG A 187 49.33 -2.34 -17.93
CA ARG A 187 49.12 -0.95 -18.37
C ARG A 187 47.68 -0.67 -18.80
N LEU A 188 46.96 -1.67 -19.29
CA LEU A 188 45.61 -1.50 -19.82
C LEU A 188 44.55 -1.50 -18.71
N GLU A 189 44.76 -2.25 -17.63
CA GLU A 189 43.84 -2.31 -16.49
C GLU A 189 43.65 -0.95 -15.78
N PRO A 190 44.71 -0.17 -15.48
CA PRO A 190 44.56 1.19 -14.96
C PRO A 190 43.84 2.15 -15.92
N GLU A 191 44.09 2.03 -17.23
CA GLU A 191 43.47 2.87 -18.25
C GLU A 191 41.98 2.55 -18.46
N ILE A 192 41.59 1.26 -18.44
CA ILE A 192 40.17 0.87 -18.41
C ILE A 192 39.48 1.49 -17.20
N ARG A 193 40.06 1.35 -15.99
CA ARG A 193 39.46 1.91 -14.77
C ARG A 193 39.32 3.43 -14.84
N ARG A 194 40.31 4.12 -15.41
CA ARG A 194 40.31 5.58 -15.60
C ARG A 194 39.30 6.03 -16.65
N PHE A 195 39.16 5.29 -17.76
CA PHE A 195 38.15 5.55 -18.77
C PHE A 195 36.72 5.36 -18.21
N LEU A 196 36.50 4.27 -17.48
CA LEU A 196 35.20 3.96 -16.88
C LEU A 196 34.75 4.95 -15.81
N GLN A 197 35.70 5.59 -15.10
CA GLN A 197 35.38 6.70 -14.18
C GLN A 197 34.64 7.86 -14.86
N GLY A 198 34.94 8.13 -16.14
CA GLY A 198 34.26 9.18 -16.90
C GLY A 198 33.10 8.66 -17.76
N PHE A 199 33.24 7.44 -18.29
CA PHE A 199 32.27 6.87 -19.22
C PHE A 199 30.99 6.39 -18.51
N SER A 200 31.06 5.87 -17.28
CA SER A 200 29.86 5.42 -16.55
C SER A 200 28.80 6.51 -16.44
N ARG A 201 29.21 7.73 -16.05
CA ARG A 201 28.32 8.89 -15.96
C ARG A 201 27.74 9.31 -17.30
N THR A 202 28.50 9.15 -18.38
CA THR A 202 28.04 9.46 -19.74
C THR A 202 27.02 8.42 -20.22
N ALA A 203 27.29 7.14 -19.99
CA ALA A 203 26.37 6.05 -20.27
C ALA A 203 25.07 6.20 -19.47
N MET A 204 25.15 6.57 -18.18
CA MET A 204 23.97 6.80 -17.34
C MET A 204 23.12 7.98 -17.82
N ARG A 205 23.73 9.07 -18.27
CA ARG A 205 23.00 10.17 -18.92
C ARG A 205 22.31 9.73 -20.20
N GLN A 206 22.98 8.91 -21.03
CA GLN A 206 22.34 8.36 -22.23
C GLN A 206 21.18 7.44 -21.90
N VAL A 207 21.30 6.59 -20.87
CA VAL A 207 20.21 5.74 -20.39
C VAL A 207 19.06 6.60 -19.90
N GLN A 208 19.33 7.65 -19.13
CA GLN A 208 18.32 8.62 -18.69
C GLN A 208 17.60 9.25 -19.89
N ASP A 209 18.34 9.79 -20.85
CA ASP A 209 17.75 10.45 -22.02
C ASP A 209 16.89 9.47 -22.83
N ILE A 210 17.32 8.21 -22.94
CA ILE A 210 16.55 7.14 -23.59
C ILE A 210 15.28 6.83 -22.78
N VAL A 211 15.37 6.63 -21.47
CA VAL A 211 14.21 6.29 -20.63
C VAL A 211 13.19 7.43 -20.60
N VAL A 212 13.64 8.68 -20.57
CA VAL A 212 12.77 9.86 -20.57
C VAL A 212 12.15 10.09 -21.95
N ALA A 213 12.97 10.08 -23.01
CA ALA A 213 12.48 10.37 -24.36
C ALA A 213 11.68 9.21 -24.98
N LYS A 214 12.00 7.97 -24.60
CA LYS A 214 11.37 6.75 -25.15
C LYS A 214 10.50 5.99 -24.15
N GLY A 215 10.30 6.50 -22.93
CA GLY A 215 9.53 5.79 -21.88
C GLY A 215 8.11 5.42 -22.28
N ASP A 216 7.54 6.14 -23.26
CA ASP A 216 6.19 5.90 -23.80
C ASP A 216 6.20 5.19 -25.17
N THR A 217 7.34 4.71 -25.66
CA THR A 217 7.37 3.87 -26.88
C THR A 217 6.79 2.48 -26.60
N PRO A 218 6.31 1.76 -27.64
CA PRO A 218 5.73 0.44 -27.49
C PRO A 218 6.62 -0.56 -26.74
N GLU A 219 7.94 -0.45 -26.89
CA GLU A 219 8.91 -1.33 -26.22
C GLU A 219 8.95 -1.09 -24.71
N PHE A 220 8.96 0.18 -24.26
CA PHE A 220 8.96 0.51 -22.84
C PHE A 220 7.59 0.26 -22.19
N VAL A 221 6.48 0.47 -22.90
CA VAL A 221 5.15 0.04 -22.46
C VAL A 221 5.11 -1.49 -22.33
N GLY A 222 5.68 -2.22 -23.29
CA GLY A 222 5.84 -3.66 -23.23
C GLY A 222 6.65 -4.13 -22.01
N LEU A 223 7.77 -3.46 -21.71
CA LEU A 223 8.58 -3.72 -20.53
C LEU A 223 7.79 -3.50 -19.23
N ARG A 224 7.07 -2.37 -19.12
CA ARG A 224 6.20 -2.07 -17.95
C ARG A 224 5.18 -3.18 -17.72
N LYS A 225 4.47 -3.60 -18.78
CA LYS A 225 3.49 -4.70 -18.72
C LYS A 225 4.13 -6.04 -18.39
N HIS A 226 5.33 -6.29 -18.89
CA HIS A 226 6.06 -7.52 -18.58
C HIS A 226 6.44 -7.57 -17.10
N VAL A 227 7.00 -6.51 -16.53
CA VAL A 227 7.33 -6.42 -15.10
C VAL A 227 6.07 -6.59 -14.24
N ALA A 228 4.98 -5.89 -14.58
CA ALA A 228 3.73 -6.04 -13.85
C ALA A 228 3.17 -7.46 -13.93
N THR A 229 3.20 -8.09 -15.12
CA THR A 229 2.78 -9.48 -15.30
C THR A 229 3.66 -10.42 -14.48
N TRP A 230 4.98 -10.22 -14.48
CA TRP A 230 5.91 -11.01 -13.69
C TRP A 230 5.60 -10.93 -12.19
N VAL A 231 5.39 -9.71 -11.65
CA VAL A 231 4.99 -9.51 -10.23
C VAL A 231 3.68 -10.25 -9.94
N LEU A 232 2.69 -10.15 -10.84
CA LEU A 232 1.40 -10.81 -10.68
C LEU A 232 1.47 -12.34 -10.78
N GLU A 233 2.51 -12.89 -11.41
CA GLU A 233 2.75 -14.33 -11.50
C GLU A 233 3.52 -14.90 -10.31
N GLN A 234 4.14 -14.06 -9.47
CA GLN A 234 4.80 -14.51 -8.25
C GLN A 234 3.79 -14.92 -7.18
N GLN A 235 4.20 -15.83 -6.30
CA GLN A 235 3.43 -16.14 -5.11
C GLN A 235 3.48 -14.97 -4.12
N VAL A 236 2.38 -14.70 -3.42
CA VAL A 236 2.33 -13.62 -2.42
C VAL A 236 3.39 -13.85 -1.33
N SER A 237 3.59 -15.10 -0.93
CA SER A 237 4.66 -15.50 -0.01
C SER A 237 6.07 -15.18 -0.49
N GLU A 238 6.33 -15.19 -1.81
CA GLU A 238 7.66 -14.88 -2.38
C GLU A 238 7.91 -13.38 -2.43
N LEU A 239 6.87 -12.59 -2.73
CA LEU A 239 6.93 -11.13 -2.73
C LEU A 239 7.12 -10.56 -1.32
N ILE A 240 6.47 -11.17 -0.33
CA ILE A 240 6.48 -10.70 1.06
C ILE A 240 7.57 -11.40 1.88
N GLY A 241 7.97 -12.61 1.51
CA GLY A 241 8.97 -13.41 2.23
C GLY A 241 10.36 -12.77 2.30
N GLN A 242 10.65 -11.78 1.46
CA GLN A 242 11.89 -11.00 1.52
C GLN A 242 11.89 -9.91 2.60
N LEU A 243 10.71 -9.52 3.11
CA LEU A 243 10.61 -8.65 4.28
C LEU A 243 10.71 -9.53 5.52
N ASP A 244 11.87 -9.56 6.16
CA ASP A 244 12.03 -10.20 7.46
C ASP A 244 11.15 -9.51 8.53
N ALA A 245 10.92 -10.17 9.66
CA ALA A 245 10.10 -9.63 10.75
C ALA A 245 10.61 -8.25 11.23
N LYS A 246 11.93 -8.02 11.13
CA LYS A 246 12.57 -6.77 11.49
C LYS A 246 12.27 -5.63 10.50
N SER A 247 12.34 -5.89 9.20
CA SER A 247 11.99 -4.91 8.15
C SER A 247 10.51 -4.62 8.12
N SER A 248 9.67 -5.61 8.46
CA SER A 248 8.22 -5.43 8.60
C SER A 248 7.89 -4.46 9.74
N ALA A 249 8.53 -4.64 10.91
CA ALA A 249 8.38 -3.73 12.05
C ALA A 249 8.90 -2.31 11.75
N LEU A 250 9.99 -2.19 10.99
CA LEU A 250 10.53 -0.88 10.57
C LEU A 250 9.63 -0.19 9.54
N ALA A 251 9.05 -0.93 8.60
CA ALA A 251 8.11 -0.39 7.63
C ALA A 251 6.81 0.09 8.29
N GLU A 252 6.34 -0.63 9.32
CA GLU A 252 5.20 -0.23 10.13
C GLU A 252 5.47 1.07 10.90
N GLU A 253 6.61 1.16 11.57
CA GLU A 253 7.04 2.36 12.28
C GLU A 253 7.16 3.55 11.32
N LEU A 254 7.79 3.36 10.16
CA LEU A 254 7.90 4.39 9.14
C LEU A 254 6.54 4.81 8.59
N GLY A 255 5.62 3.88 8.34
CA GLY A 255 4.27 4.18 7.84
C GLY A 255 3.46 5.02 8.82
N ALA A 256 3.49 4.66 10.11
CA ALA A 256 2.84 5.41 11.17
C ALA A 256 3.45 6.82 11.33
N ASP A 257 4.78 6.93 11.25
CA ASP A 257 5.50 8.19 11.38
C ASP A 257 5.30 9.10 10.17
N VAL A 258 5.27 8.56 8.95
CA VAL A 258 4.95 9.31 7.73
C VAL A 258 3.50 9.79 7.75
N ALA A 259 2.54 8.95 8.13
CA ALA A 259 1.15 9.36 8.28
C ALA A 259 1.00 10.47 9.34
N ALA A 260 1.67 10.31 10.48
CA ALA A 260 1.73 11.34 11.51
C ALA A 260 2.38 12.64 11.02
N GLN A 261 3.44 12.55 10.21
CA GLN A 261 4.15 13.71 9.66
C GLN A 261 3.32 14.44 8.61
N VAL A 262 2.65 13.72 7.71
CA VAL A 262 1.70 14.27 6.73
C VAL A 262 0.56 15.01 7.43
N LEU A 263 0.06 14.47 8.54
CA LEU A 263 -0.96 15.11 9.36
C LEU A 263 -0.45 16.32 10.17
N ARG A 264 0.85 16.40 10.45
CA ARG A 264 1.50 17.54 11.14
C ARG A 264 1.89 18.67 10.17
N ASP A 265 2.06 18.38 8.89
CA ASP A 265 2.41 19.36 7.86
C ASP A 265 1.22 20.29 7.56
N ARG A 266 1.29 21.53 8.06
CA ARG A 266 0.22 22.53 7.93
C ARG A 266 -0.19 22.79 6.48
N PRO A 267 0.72 23.07 5.52
CA PRO A 267 0.40 23.17 4.10
C PRO A 267 -0.34 21.97 3.51
N VAL A 268 0.11 20.74 3.80
CA VAL A 268 -0.52 19.53 3.26
C VAL A 268 -1.92 19.33 3.84
N ARG A 269 -2.05 19.56 5.15
CA ARG A 269 -3.33 19.49 5.86
C ARG A 269 -4.34 20.52 5.36
N GLN A 270 -3.91 21.76 5.09
CA GLN A 270 -4.79 22.77 4.52
C GLN A 270 -5.30 22.36 3.13
N ARG A 271 -4.42 21.82 2.27
CA ARG A 271 -4.82 21.29 0.97
C ARG A 271 -5.78 20.10 1.08
N LEU A 272 -5.59 19.22 2.06
CA LEU A 272 -6.51 18.12 2.34
C LEU A 272 -7.88 18.63 2.80
N HIS A 273 -7.93 19.67 3.64
CA HIS A 273 -9.18 20.29 4.07
C HIS A 273 -9.92 20.92 2.89
N GLU A 274 -9.21 21.70 2.07
CA GLU A 274 -9.77 22.32 0.85
C GLU A 274 -10.28 21.25 -0.12
N ALA A 275 -9.51 20.20 -0.37
CA ALA A 275 -9.91 19.09 -1.24
C ALA A 275 -11.14 18.34 -0.69
N THR A 276 -11.19 18.09 0.63
CA THR A 276 -12.33 17.43 1.29
C THR A 276 -13.58 18.30 1.21
N ALA A 277 -13.45 19.61 1.46
CA ALA A 277 -14.56 20.56 1.36
C ALA A 277 -15.11 20.65 -0.06
N VAL A 278 -14.23 20.76 -1.06
CA VAL A 278 -14.60 20.77 -2.48
C VAL A 278 -15.29 19.46 -2.87
N PHE A 279 -14.76 18.32 -2.44
CA PHE A 279 -15.34 17.01 -2.72
C PHE A 279 -16.75 16.85 -2.14
N VAL A 280 -16.90 17.12 -0.84
CA VAL A 280 -18.20 17.02 -0.14
C VAL A 280 -19.19 18.01 -0.73
N ALA A 281 -18.79 19.26 -0.99
CA ALA A 281 -19.68 20.25 -1.60
C ALA A 281 -20.15 19.85 -3.01
N ALA A 282 -19.24 19.32 -3.83
CA ALA A 282 -19.56 18.91 -5.19
C ALA A 282 -20.54 17.73 -5.25
N HIS A 283 -20.60 16.90 -4.19
CA HIS A 283 -21.39 15.66 -4.16
C HIS A 283 -22.45 15.66 -3.04
N ALA A 284 -22.70 16.81 -2.40
CA ALA A 284 -23.51 16.89 -1.17
C ALA A 284 -24.94 16.36 -1.34
N ASN A 285 -25.53 16.58 -2.50
CA ASN A 285 -26.91 16.18 -2.81
C ASN A 285 -27.00 14.79 -3.45
N GLU A 286 -25.86 14.15 -3.72
CA GLU A 286 -25.83 12.85 -4.37
C GLU A 286 -25.87 11.73 -3.33
N PRO A 287 -26.62 10.63 -3.57
CA PRO A 287 -26.56 9.45 -2.71
C PRO A 287 -25.14 8.91 -2.60
N LEU A 288 -24.71 8.53 -1.39
CA LEU A 288 -23.37 7.98 -1.15
C LEU A 288 -23.03 6.82 -2.11
N GLY A 289 -24.00 5.95 -2.40
CA GLY A 289 -23.81 4.82 -3.33
C GLY A 289 -23.48 5.25 -4.76
N GLU A 290 -24.06 6.35 -5.23
CA GLU A 290 -23.76 6.89 -6.57
C GLU A 290 -22.36 7.54 -6.60
N VAL A 291 -22.02 8.29 -5.56
CA VAL A 291 -20.69 8.88 -5.39
C VAL A 291 -19.62 7.79 -5.41
N LEU A 292 -19.76 6.77 -4.56
CA LEU A 292 -18.84 5.63 -4.52
C LEU A 292 -18.77 4.91 -5.87
N GLY A 293 -19.91 4.72 -6.54
CA GLY A 293 -20.00 4.11 -7.86
C GLY A 293 -19.19 4.84 -8.93
N ARG A 294 -19.15 6.19 -8.91
CA ARG A 294 -18.33 7.00 -9.84
C ARG A 294 -16.83 6.75 -9.68
N PHE A 295 -16.39 6.45 -8.46
CA PHE A 295 -15.00 6.10 -8.17
C PHE A 295 -14.72 4.60 -8.29
N GLY A 296 -15.66 3.82 -8.84
CA GLY A 296 -15.52 2.38 -9.00
C GLY A 296 -15.62 1.58 -7.70
N ILE A 297 -16.04 2.23 -6.60
CA ILE A 297 -16.21 1.58 -5.30
C ILE A 297 -17.61 0.98 -5.25
N LYS A 298 -17.68 -0.35 -5.36
CA LYS A 298 -18.92 -1.12 -5.13
C LYS A 298 -18.76 -1.91 -3.85
N PRO A 299 -19.31 -1.45 -2.72
CA PRO A 299 -19.18 -2.17 -1.47
C PRO A 299 -19.97 -3.48 -1.54
N ALA A 300 -19.26 -4.59 -1.72
CA ALA A 300 -19.78 -5.94 -1.56
C ALA A 300 -19.38 -6.41 -0.17
N LEU A 301 -20.28 -6.22 0.80
CA LEU A 301 -20.05 -6.59 2.20
C LEU A 301 -20.68 -7.94 2.49
N ASP A 302 -19.91 -8.81 3.14
CA ASP A 302 -20.45 -10.00 3.81
C ASP A 302 -21.09 -9.54 5.13
N PHE A 303 -22.40 -9.28 5.09
CA PHE A 303 -23.14 -8.81 6.26
C PHE A 303 -23.20 -9.83 7.39
N ASP A 304 -23.07 -11.12 7.08
CA ASP A 304 -23.06 -12.17 8.09
C ASP A 304 -21.73 -12.17 8.85
N ALA A 305 -20.61 -12.03 8.12
CA ALA A 305 -19.29 -11.88 8.71
C ALA A 305 -19.18 -10.58 9.53
N LEU A 306 -19.69 -9.46 9.00
CA LEU A 306 -19.70 -8.18 9.72
C LEU A 306 -20.56 -8.25 10.99
N ALA A 307 -21.74 -8.86 10.91
CA ALA A 307 -22.60 -9.02 12.08
C ALA A 307 -21.89 -9.87 13.15
N ALA A 308 -21.25 -10.98 12.76
CA ALA A 308 -20.51 -11.84 13.67
C ALA A 308 -19.32 -11.12 14.32
N ALA A 309 -18.62 -10.26 13.58
CA ALA A 309 -17.47 -9.50 14.09
C ALA A 309 -17.88 -8.33 15.01
N LEU A 310 -18.94 -7.59 14.65
CA LEU A 310 -19.36 -6.38 15.38
C LEU A 310 -20.25 -6.70 16.59
N TRP A 311 -21.06 -7.75 16.52
CA TRP A 311 -22.02 -8.06 17.58
C TRP A 311 -21.40 -8.24 18.97
N PRO A 312 -20.27 -8.96 19.15
CA PRO A 312 -19.61 -9.04 20.46
C PRO A 312 -19.21 -7.69 21.04
N VAL A 313 -18.77 -6.75 20.19
CA VAL A 313 -18.42 -5.38 20.59
C VAL A 313 -19.67 -4.61 21.01
N VAL A 314 -20.72 -4.64 20.18
CA VAL A 314 -22.01 -3.98 20.48
C VAL A 314 -22.58 -4.50 21.80
N ARG A 315 -22.63 -5.83 21.97
CA ARG A 315 -23.09 -6.48 23.19
C ARG A 315 -22.29 -6.03 24.41
N SER A 316 -20.96 -5.97 24.29
CA SER A 316 -20.08 -5.56 25.39
C SER A 316 -20.29 -4.10 25.76
N LEU A 317 -20.43 -3.21 24.76
CA LEU A 317 -20.73 -1.80 24.97
C LEU A 317 -22.09 -1.60 25.67
N CYS A 318 -23.14 -2.27 25.20
CA CYS A 318 -24.47 -2.24 25.82
C CYS A 318 -24.48 -2.77 27.26
N ALA A 319 -23.53 -3.63 27.62
CA ALA A 319 -23.40 -4.14 28.98
C ALA A 319 -22.71 -3.15 29.95
N THR A 320 -22.02 -2.12 29.45
CA THR A 320 -21.28 -1.16 30.28
C THR A 320 -22.20 -0.24 31.09
N ALA A 321 -21.73 0.17 32.28
CA ALA A 321 -22.48 1.06 33.16
C ALA A 321 -22.87 2.41 32.51
N PRO A 322 -22.01 3.11 31.74
CA PRO A 322 -22.40 4.35 31.09
C PRO A 322 -23.54 4.19 30.07
N VAL A 323 -23.50 3.13 29.26
CA VAL A 323 -24.54 2.89 28.24
C VAL A 323 -25.86 2.48 28.89
N ARG A 324 -25.83 1.66 29.95
CA ARG A 324 -27.02 1.33 30.75
C ARG A 324 -27.64 2.56 31.40
N ALA A 325 -26.81 3.45 31.97
CA ALA A 325 -27.30 4.70 32.55
C ALA A 325 -27.96 5.62 31.51
N TRP A 326 -27.40 5.67 30.30
CA TRP A 326 -28.01 6.41 29.19
C TRP A 326 -29.34 5.79 28.71
N ILE A 327 -29.42 4.45 28.63
CA ILE A 327 -30.69 3.77 28.31
C ILE A 327 -31.73 4.04 29.40
N ALA A 328 -31.32 3.98 30.67
CA ALA A 328 -32.17 4.33 31.78
C ALA A 328 -32.70 5.76 31.62
N SER A 329 -31.83 6.74 31.38
CA SER A 329 -32.22 8.16 31.24
C SER A 329 -33.29 8.39 30.17
N MET A 330 -33.17 7.72 29.00
CA MET A 330 -34.20 7.81 27.95
C MET A 330 -35.57 7.28 28.41
N VAL A 331 -35.58 6.20 29.19
CA VAL A 331 -36.82 5.65 29.77
C VAL A 331 -37.34 6.60 30.85
N GLU A 332 -36.46 7.19 31.67
CA GLU A 332 -36.85 8.17 32.68
C GLU A 332 -37.53 9.38 32.04
N GLU A 333 -36.91 10.00 31.03
CA GLU A 333 -37.46 11.14 30.29
C GLU A 333 -38.83 10.83 29.69
N PHE A 334 -39.02 9.62 29.14
CA PHE A 334 -40.31 9.20 28.61
C PHE A 334 -41.41 9.16 29.69
N PHE A 335 -41.13 8.57 30.86
CA PHE A 335 -42.11 8.49 31.94
C PHE A 335 -42.33 9.83 32.66
N ASP A 336 -41.30 10.66 32.77
CA ASP A 336 -41.37 11.99 33.39
C ASP A 336 -42.16 12.97 32.50
N GLY A 337 -42.20 12.74 31.19
CA GLY A 337 -43.02 13.48 30.23
C GLY A 337 -44.51 13.09 30.20
N LEU A 338 -44.92 12.06 30.96
CA LEU A 338 -46.32 11.64 31.02
C LEU A 338 -47.14 12.58 31.93
N PRO A 339 -48.34 13.02 31.54
CA PRO A 339 -49.19 13.84 32.40
C PRO A 339 -49.63 13.07 33.64
N ASP A 340 -49.72 13.74 34.80
CA ASP A 340 -50.03 13.18 36.13
C ASP A 340 -51.38 12.41 36.22
N GLY A 341 -52.18 12.39 35.15
CA GLY A 341 -53.55 11.89 35.11
C GLY A 341 -53.87 10.93 33.96
N ILE A 342 -52.97 10.02 33.58
CA ILE A 342 -53.33 8.93 32.66
C ILE A 342 -54.33 8.00 33.37
N SER A 343 -55.62 8.21 33.09
CA SER A 343 -56.68 7.25 33.38
C SER A 343 -56.74 6.26 32.23
N PRO A 344 -56.79 4.94 32.48
CA PRO A 344 -56.97 3.97 31.41
C PRO A 344 -58.29 4.28 30.68
N PRO A 345 -58.35 4.16 29.34
CA PRO A 345 -59.61 4.24 28.62
C PRO A 345 -60.55 3.17 29.15
N ALA A 346 -61.81 3.56 29.39
CA ALA A 346 -62.86 2.72 29.97
C ALA A 346 -63.20 1.49 29.13
#